data_AF-A0A396J8F3-F1
#
_entry.id   AF-A0A396J8F3-F1
#
_cell.length_a   1.000
_cell.length_b   1.000
_cell.length_c   1.000
_cell.angle_alpha   90.00
_cell.angle_beta   90.00
_cell.angle_gamma   90.00
#
_symmetry.space_group_name_H-M   'P 1'
#
loop_
_entity.id
_entity.type
_entity.pdbx_description
1 polymer ?
#
loop_
_entity_poly.entity_id
_entity_poly.type
_entity_poly.pdbx_seq_one_letter_code
_entity_poly.pdbx_strand_id
1 'polypeptide(L)'
;MAFSVSNSITCFPVLWNPSIMKFAKFPSLEIQGSNTIYSGFGYDHHSKVVAFSGVYQVQTYVHTMGTNFWTRIQDFPQHESGKFINGTLNWLACNNSTIVSLDLEKGSYRKLLLPDI
;
A
#
# COMPACT_ATOMS: atom_id res chain seq x y z
N MET A 1 36.33 -2.50 7.52
CA MET A 1 35.35 -2.62 6.42
C MET A 1 34.14 -3.34 7.00
N ALA A 2 33.10 -2.61 7.37
CA ALA A 2 31.89 -3.19 7.95
C ALA A 2 30.88 -3.43 6.82
N PHE A 3 30.54 -4.69 6.57
CA PHE A 3 29.43 -5.04 5.69
C PHE A 3 28.16 -4.91 6.53
N SER A 4 27.30 -3.92 6.26
CA SER A 4 25.94 -3.94 6.79
C SER A 4 25.14 -4.94 5.95
N VAL A 5 24.68 -6.03 6.55
CA VAL A 5 23.65 -6.88 5.95
C VAL A 5 22.36 -6.04 5.94
N SER A 6 22.02 -5.45 4.79
CA SER A 6 20.73 -4.81 4.62
C SER A 6 19.68 -5.92 4.56
N ASN A 7 18.91 -6.10 5.64
CA ASN A 7 17.74 -6.97 5.61
C ASN A 7 16.72 -6.35 4.65
N SER A 8 16.59 -6.92 3.45
CA SER A 8 15.59 -6.54 2.46
C SER A 8 14.55 -7.65 2.29
N ILE A 9 13.29 -7.28 2.20
CA ILE A 9 12.21 -8.18 1.79
C ILE A 9 11.83 -7.89 0.36
N THR A 10 11.74 -8.93 -0.45
CA THR A 10 11.19 -8.87 -1.81
C THR A 10 9.74 -9.37 -1.78
N CYS A 11 8.80 -8.53 -2.20
CA CYS A 11 7.39 -8.87 -2.35
C CYS A 11 7.07 -9.18 -3.82
N PHE A 12 6.27 -10.22 -4.05
CA PHE A 12 5.74 -10.59 -5.37
C PHE A 12 4.21 -10.51 -5.34
N PRO A 13 3.61 -9.31 -5.44
CA PRO A 13 2.17 -9.19 -5.33
C PRO A 13 1.49 -9.83 -6.55
N VAL A 14 0.36 -10.49 -6.27
CA VAL A 14 -0.48 -11.14 -7.27
C VAL A 14 -1.91 -10.68 -7.06
N LEU A 15 -2.56 -10.24 -8.14
CA LEU A 15 -4.00 -9.99 -8.15
C LEU A 15 -4.72 -11.20 -8.73
N TRP A 16 -5.70 -11.70 -8.01
CA TRP A 16 -6.61 -12.73 -8.52
C TRP A 16 -7.93 -12.11 -8.96
N ASN A 17 -8.33 -12.37 -10.20
CA ASN A 17 -9.67 -12.07 -10.70
C ASN A 17 -10.51 -13.35 -10.69
N PRO A 18 -11.43 -13.54 -9.72
CA PRO A 18 -12.23 -14.74 -9.60
C PRO A 18 -13.22 -14.91 -10.75
N SER A 19 -13.74 -13.81 -11.32
CA SER A 19 -14.75 -13.84 -12.38
C SER A 19 -14.23 -14.41 -13.70
N ILE A 20 -12.94 -14.27 -13.98
CA ILE A 20 -12.28 -14.83 -15.18
C ILE A 20 -11.24 -15.90 -14.85
N MET A 21 -11.09 -16.25 -13.57
CA MET A 21 -10.12 -17.23 -13.06
C MET A 21 -8.67 -16.95 -13.50
N LYS A 22 -8.27 -15.67 -13.61
CA LYS A 22 -6.91 -15.28 -14.01
C LYS A 22 -6.17 -14.62 -12.85
N PHE A 23 -4.86 -14.81 -12.86
CA PHE A 23 -3.92 -14.10 -11.99
C PHE A 23 -3.12 -13.08 -12.81
N ALA A 24 -2.92 -11.90 -12.25
CA ALA A 24 -1.98 -10.91 -12.75
C ALA A 24 -0.82 -10.79 -11.75
N LYS A 25 0.41 -10.96 -12.24
CA LYS A 25 1.62 -10.73 -11.46
C LYS A 25 2.04 -9.29 -11.62
N PHE A 26 2.39 -8.64 -10.52
CA PHE A 26 3.00 -7.32 -10.54
C PHE A 26 4.54 -7.44 -10.50
N PRO A 27 5.26 -6.37 -10.87
CA PRO A 27 6.71 -6.30 -10.66
C PRO A 27 7.04 -6.55 -9.20
N SER A 28 8.16 -7.21 -8.93
CA SER A 28 8.65 -7.38 -7.57
C SER A 28 8.94 -6.02 -6.93
N LEU A 29 8.61 -5.90 -5.66
CA LEU A 29 8.95 -4.72 -4.86
C LEU A 29 9.99 -5.11 -3.82
N GLU A 30 11.16 -4.48 -3.88
CA GLU A 30 12.20 -4.62 -2.87
C GLU A 30 12.03 -3.53 -1.81
N ILE A 31 11.99 -3.94 -0.55
CA ILE A 31 11.82 -3.02 0.57
C ILE A 31 12.91 -3.27 1.61
N GLN A 32 13.61 -2.21 1.97
CA GLN A 32 14.72 -2.28 2.91
C GLN A 32 14.26 -2.00 4.35
N GLY A 33 14.83 -2.73 5.31
CA GLY A 33 14.74 -2.38 6.73
C GLY A 33 13.43 -2.74 7.42
N SER A 34 12.61 -3.61 6.84
CA SER A 34 11.34 -4.04 7.44
C SER A 34 11.12 -5.54 7.29
N ASN A 35 10.52 -6.14 8.33
CA ASN A 35 10.15 -7.55 8.37
C ASN A 35 8.66 -7.80 8.05
N THR A 36 7.88 -6.76 7.75
CA THR A 36 6.43 -6.87 7.58
C THR A 36 5.94 -5.97 6.45
N ILE A 37 5.08 -6.54 5.58
CA ILE A 37 4.47 -5.86 4.45
C ILE A 37 2.96 -5.93 4.59
N TYR A 38 2.30 -4.77 4.55
CA TYR A 38 0.84 -4.67 4.42
C TYR A 38 0.51 -4.24 3.00
N SER A 39 -0.63 -4.66 2.48
CA SER A 39 -1.07 -4.29 1.13
C SER A 39 -2.53 -3.90 1.09
N GLY A 40 -2.87 -3.13 0.06
CA GLY A 40 -4.24 -2.82 -0.31
C GLY A 40 -4.37 -2.70 -1.81
N PHE A 41 -5.58 -2.92 -2.30
CA PHE A 41 -5.90 -2.85 -3.72
C PHE A 41 -7.07 -1.90 -3.91
N GLY A 42 -6.99 -1.06 -4.94
CA GLY A 42 -8.06 -0.15 -5.31
C GLY A 42 -8.12 0.09 -6.82
N TYR A 43 -9.24 0.62 -7.27
CA TYR A 43 -9.49 0.87 -8.68
C TYR A 43 -10.00 2.29 -8.88
N ASP A 44 -9.23 3.12 -9.57
CA ASP A 44 -9.72 4.40 -10.11
C ASP A 44 -9.94 4.27 -11.62
N HIS A 45 -9.61 5.29 -12.42
CA HIS A 45 -9.53 5.14 -13.89
C HIS A 45 -8.55 4.02 -14.32
N HIS A 46 -7.62 3.62 -13.45
CA HIS A 46 -6.69 2.51 -13.58
C HIS A 46 -6.68 1.66 -12.30
N SER A 47 -6.45 0.35 -12.42
CA SER A 47 -6.22 -0.51 -11.25
C SER A 47 -4.89 -0.16 -10.58
N LYS A 48 -4.89 0.05 -9.26
CA LYS A 48 -3.69 0.38 -8.48
C LYS A 48 -3.51 -0.55 -7.28
N VAL A 49 -2.26 -0.94 -7.04
CA VAL A 49 -1.84 -1.71 -5.87
C VAL A 49 -1.02 -0.81 -4.97
N VAL A 50 -1.29 -0.85 -3.68
CA VAL A 50 -0.52 -0.12 -2.67
C VAL A 50 0.13 -1.12 -1.73
N ALA A 51 1.43 -0.97 -1.51
CA ALA A 51 2.21 -1.76 -0.58
C ALA A 51 2.85 -0.84 0.46
N PHE A 52 2.79 -1.27 1.72
CA PHE A 52 3.34 -0.59 2.88
C PHE A 52 4.36 -1.49 3.54
N SER A 53 5.39 -0.89 4.12
CA SER A 53 6.41 -1.65 4.83
C SER A 53 6.92 -0.91 6.04
N GLY A 54 6.96 -1.62 7.17
CA GLY A 54 7.58 -1.15 8.41
C GLY A 54 6.57 -0.92 9.54
N VAL A 55 7.06 -1.04 10.77
CA VAL A 55 6.29 -0.73 12.01
C VAL A 55 6.55 0.71 12.47
N TYR A 56 7.73 1.26 12.22
CA TYR A 56 8.11 2.60 12.72
C TYR A 56 8.29 3.65 11.62
N GLN A 57 8.71 3.22 10.42
CA GLN A 57 8.87 4.08 9.26
C GLN A 57 8.18 3.41 8.08
N VAL A 58 6.90 3.76 7.88
CA VAL A 58 6.05 3.11 6.89
C VAL A 58 6.35 3.68 5.52
N GLN A 59 7.14 2.94 4.73
CA GLN A 59 7.36 3.27 3.34
C GLN A 59 6.16 2.86 2.52
N THR A 60 5.63 3.78 1.71
CA THR A 60 4.50 3.48 0.85
C THR A 60 4.88 3.51 -0.62
N TYR A 61 4.48 2.45 -1.32
CA TYR A 61 4.71 2.27 -2.74
C TYR A 61 3.39 2.02 -3.46
N VAL A 62 3.21 2.68 -4.60
CA VAL A 62 2.05 2.53 -5.48
C VAL A 62 2.50 1.97 -6.82
N HIS A 63 1.79 0.96 -7.30
CA HIS A 63 1.92 0.43 -8.63
C HIS A 63 0.61 0.63 -9.40
N THR A 64 0.72 1.16 -10.62
CA THR A 64 -0.43 1.31 -11.54
C THR A 64 -0.39 0.22 -12.59
N MET A 65 -1.50 -0.48 -12.78
CA MET A 65 -1.61 -1.55 -13.77
C MET A 65 -1.31 -1.04 -15.18
N GLY A 66 -0.52 -1.81 -15.93
CA GLY A 66 0.00 -1.41 -17.24
C GLY A 66 1.37 -0.75 -17.19
N THR A 67 1.89 -0.41 -16.01
CA THR A 67 3.29 0.00 -15.82
C THR A 67 4.14 -1.19 -15.34
N ASN A 68 5.46 -1.01 -15.28
CA ASN A 68 6.41 -2.03 -14.79
C ASN A 68 7.24 -1.55 -13.59
N PHE A 69 6.90 -0.40 -13.00
CA PHE A 69 7.64 0.21 -11.91
C PHE A 69 6.75 0.52 -10.71
N TRP A 70 7.37 0.64 -9.54
CA TRP A 70 6.74 1.11 -8.32
C TRP A 70 7.10 2.57 -8.08
N THR A 71 6.13 3.37 -7.65
CA THR A 71 6.35 4.77 -7.28
C THR A 71 6.28 4.92 -5.77
N ARG A 72 7.33 5.45 -5.16
CA ARG A 72 7.32 5.78 -3.73
C ARG A 72 6.50 7.06 -3.52
N ILE A 73 5.57 7.04 -2.59
CA ILE A 73 4.79 8.21 -2.19
C ILE A 73 5.13 8.61 -0.75
N GLN A 74 4.41 9.61 -0.21
CA GLN A 74 4.59 10.04 1.17
C GLN A 74 4.41 8.87 2.15
N ASP A 75 5.23 8.84 3.20
CA ASP A 75 5.16 7.84 4.25
C ASP A 75 3.97 8.13 5.17
N PHE A 76 3.24 7.09 5.58
CA PHE A 76 2.10 7.25 6.49
C PHE A 76 2.03 6.10 7.52
N PRO A 77 1.97 6.39 8.84
CA PRO A 77 1.99 5.36 9.88
C PRO A 77 0.70 4.56 9.94
N GLN A 78 0.76 3.27 9.60
CA GLN A 78 -0.43 2.43 9.53
C GLN A 78 -0.09 0.93 9.60
N HIS A 79 -0.93 0.13 10.28
CA HIS A 79 -0.65 -1.29 10.60
C HIS A 79 -1.73 -2.26 10.13
N GLU A 80 -2.63 -1.85 9.24
CA GLU A 80 -3.77 -2.66 8.81
C GLU A 80 -3.94 -2.73 7.29
N SER A 81 -4.68 -3.74 6.82
CA SER A 81 -5.03 -3.85 5.39
C SER A 81 -6.03 -2.78 4.96
N GLY A 82 -5.82 -2.20 3.78
CA GLY A 82 -6.66 -1.11 3.28
C GLY A 82 -8.00 -1.54 2.75
N LYS A 83 -9.00 -0.68 2.97
CA LYS A 83 -10.36 -0.81 2.41
C LYS A 83 -10.58 0.22 1.33
N PHE A 84 -10.78 -0.27 0.10
CA PHE A 84 -11.07 0.59 -1.03
C PHE A 84 -12.54 1.03 -1.02
N ILE A 85 -12.78 2.34 -0.99
CA ILE A 85 -14.11 2.95 -0.97
C ILE A 85 -14.06 4.22 -1.83
N ASN A 86 -14.90 4.28 -2.87
CA ASN A 86 -15.13 5.46 -3.71
C ASN A 86 -13.84 6.20 -4.15
N GLY A 87 -12.91 5.48 -4.78
CA GLY A 87 -11.65 6.07 -5.29
C GLY A 87 -10.55 6.25 -4.25
N THR A 88 -10.81 5.91 -2.98
CA THR A 88 -9.83 6.04 -1.89
C THR A 88 -9.54 4.71 -1.24
N LEU A 89 -8.29 4.51 -0.81
CA LEU A 89 -7.91 3.40 0.05
C LEU A 89 -7.87 3.90 1.49
N ASN A 90 -8.62 3.25 2.37
CA ASN A 90 -8.90 3.75 3.72
C ASN A 90 -8.42 2.78 4.78
N TRP A 91 -7.97 3.34 5.88
CA TRP A 91 -7.46 2.59 7.01
C TRP A 91 -7.79 3.23 8.33
N LEU A 92 -7.93 2.42 9.38
CA LEU A 92 -7.90 2.92 10.74
C LEU A 92 -6.46 3.19 11.15
N ALA A 93 -6.19 4.39 11.65
CA ALA A 93 -4.89 4.74 12.21
C ALA A 93 -4.64 4.00 13.54
N CYS A 94 -3.38 3.82 13.92
CA CYS A 94 -2.99 3.06 15.12
C CYS A 94 -3.57 3.61 16.43
N ASN A 95 -3.98 4.88 16.44
CA ASN A 95 -4.62 5.51 17.59
C ASN A 95 -6.13 5.21 17.69
N ASN A 96 -6.67 4.43 16.75
CA ASN A 96 -8.09 4.04 16.64
C ASN A 96 -9.09 5.20 16.66
N SER A 97 -8.64 6.42 16.37
CA SER A 97 -9.46 7.63 16.46
C SER A 97 -9.48 8.44 15.16
N THR A 98 -8.82 7.94 14.11
CA THR A 98 -8.70 8.64 12.84
C THR A 98 -8.70 7.64 11.71
N ILE A 99 -9.49 7.91 10.67
CA ILE A 99 -9.39 7.20 9.39
C ILE A 99 -8.37 7.93 8.54
N VAL A 100 -7.54 7.17 7.85
CA VAL A 100 -6.56 7.70 6.91
C VAL A 100 -7.02 7.25 5.55
N SER A 101 -7.14 8.20 4.62
CA SER A 101 -7.53 7.92 3.25
C SER A 101 -6.40 8.32 2.32
N LEU A 102 -5.97 7.40 1.47
CA LEU A 102 -5.15 7.69 0.30
C LEU A 102 -6.07 7.89 -0.89
N ASP A 103 -6.03 9.09 -1.46
CA ASP A 103 -6.62 9.38 -2.77
C ASP A 103 -5.69 8.79 -3.84
N LEU A 104 -6.16 7.77 -4.56
CA LEU A 104 -5.34 7.02 -5.51
C LEU A 104 -5.05 7.80 -6.81
N GLU A 105 -5.93 8.75 -7.15
CA GLU A 105 -5.77 9.62 -8.30
C GLU A 105 -4.68 10.65 -8.02
N LYS A 106 -4.73 11.27 -6.84
CA LYS A 106 -3.80 12.33 -6.44
C LYS A 106 -2.50 11.80 -5.82
N GLY A 107 -2.50 10.57 -5.32
CA GLY A 107 -1.37 10.00 -4.58
C GLY A 107 -1.10 10.68 -3.24
N SER A 108 -2.13 11.29 -2.62
CA SER A 108 -2.01 12.09 -1.40
C SER A 108 -2.91 11.57 -0.29
N TYR A 109 -2.43 11.69 0.96
CA TYR A 109 -3.20 11.30 2.13
C TYR A 109 -4.08 12.44 2.67
N ARG A 110 -5.18 12.04 3.30
CA ARG A 110 -5.96 12.88 4.20
C ARG A 110 -6.32 12.12 5.47
N LYS A 111 -6.49 12.85 6.56
CA LYS A 111 -7.05 12.33 7.80
C LYS A 111 -8.54 12.68 7.85
N LEU A 112 -9.35 11.70 8.21
CA LEU A 112 -10.78 11.81 8.42
C LEU A 112 -11.09 11.47 9.87
N LEU A 113 -12.03 12.21 10.46
CA LEU A 113 -12.58 11.86 11.77
C LEU A 113 -13.43 10.58 11.63
N LEU A 114 -13.57 9.86 12.74
CA LEU A 114 -14.54 8.77 12.79
C LEU A 114 -15.95 9.35 12.60
N PRO A 115 -16.88 8.58 12.01
CA PRO A 115 -18.29 8.96 11.98
C PRO A 115 -18.80 9.17 13.39
N ASP A 116 -19.63 10.21 13.59
CA ASP A 116 -20.44 10.32 14.79
C ASP A 116 -21.42 9.13 14.82
N ILE A 117 -21.55 8.48 15.98
CA ILE A 117 -22.44 7.35 16.21
C ILE A 117 -23.85 7.85 16.55
#